data_AF-A0A0L8GB77-F1
#
_entry.id   AF-A0A0L8GB77-F1
#
_cell.length_a   1.000
_cell.length_b   1.000
_cell.length_c   1.000
_cell.angle_alpha   90.00
_cell.angle_beta   90.00
_cell.angle_gamma   90.00
#
_symmetry.space_group_name_H-M   'P 1'
#
loop_
_entity.id
_entity.type
_entity.pdbx_description
1 polymer ?
#
loop_
_entity_poly.entity_id
_entity_poly.type
_entity_poly.pdbx_seq_one_letter_code
_entity_poly.pdbx_strand_id
1 'polypeptide(L)'
;MKKLKHSCRNNGRSMFSPAPVSLYPKKDKLSSTEKKQIQTEYGQLQEMVPTIANRRRVTKRQVVREATLYIDQLHSELLEKLHHNGFSDFDMNLNSLNNLVINLMQNNLDLNKPSNTFVNK
;
A
#
# COMPACT_ATOMS: atom_id res chain seq x y z
N MET A 1 -17.36 -39.81 60.89
CA MET A 1 -17.09 -40.94 59.99
C MET A 1 -16.81 -40.40 58.59
N LYS A 2 -15.63 -40.70 58.02
CA LYS A 2 -15.16 -40.21 56.72
C LYS A 2 -15.80 -41.06 55.61
N LYS A 3 -16.41 -40.45 54.59
CA LYS A 3 -16.75 -41.13 53.33
C LYS A 3 -15.82 -40.64 52.23
N LEU A 4 -14.85 -41.49 51.90
CA LEU A 4 -14.03 -41.41 50.68
C LEU A 4 -14.94 -41.71 49.48
N LYS A 5 -14.96 -40.82 48.49
CA LYS A 5 -15.43 -41.13 47.13
C LYS A 5 -14.22 -41.15 46.22
N HIS A 6 -13.77 -42.35 45.88
CA HIS A 6 -12.91 -42.56 44.75
C HIS A 6 -13.74 -42.58 43.46
N SER A 7 -13.05 -42.21 42.37
CA SER A 7 -13.01 -42.98 41.13
C SER A 7 -13.70 -42.36 39.91
N CYS A 8 -12.82 -42.04 38.95
CA CYS A 8 -12.96 -42.02 37.49
C CYS A 8 -13.86 -40.96 36.85
N ARG A 9 -13.24 -40.00 36.16
CA ARG A 9 -13.74 -39.55 34.86
C ARG A 9 -12.65 -39.65 33.79
N ASN A 10 -13.05 -40.29 32.70
CA ASN A 10 -12.24 -40.86 31.65
C ASN A 10 -11.55 -39.82 30.77
N ASN A 11 -10.36 -40.22 30.33
CA ASN A 11 -9.60 -39.65 29.24
C ASN A 11 -10.36 -39.78 27.92
N GLY A 12 -10.78 -38.64 27.36
CA GLY A 12 -11.27 -38.51 25.99
C GLY A 12 -10.46 -37.44 25.24
N ARG A 13 -9.12 -37.50 25.29
CA ARG A 13 -8.27 -36.75 24.37
C ARG A 13 -8.10 -37.59 23.11
N SER A 14 -8.96 -37.39 22.10
CA SER A 14 -8.62 -37.85 20.76
C SER A 14 -7.45 -37.00 20.26
N MET A 15 -6.28 -37.64 20.19
CA MET A 15 -5.14 -37.12 19.46
C MET A 15 -5.49 -37.05 17.97
N PHE A 16 -4.99 -35.99 17.32
CA PHE A 16 -5.04 -35.74 15.87
C PHE A 16 -6.38 -35.32 15.29
N SER A 17 -6.75 -34.07 15.56
CA SER A 17 -7.20 -33.21 14.48
C SER A 17 -6.29 -31.98 14.48
N PRO A 18 -5.49 -31.73 13.41
CA PRO A 18 -4.78 -30.47 13.31
C PRO A 18 -5.85 -29.37 13.29
N ALA A 19 -5.87 -28.56 14.35
CA ALA A 19 -6.74 -27.40 14.39
C ALA A 19 -6.53 -26.60 13.10
N PRO A 20 -7.61 -26.18 12.41
CA PRO A 20 -7.45 -25.30 11.26
C PRO A 20 -6.65 -24.10 11.74
N VAL A 21 -5.48 -23.87 11.14
CA VAL A 21 -4.69 -22.67 11.37
C VAL A 21 -5.65 -21.51 11.15
N SER A 22 -5.97 -20.79 12.21
CA SER A 22 -6.79 -19.58 12.14
C SER A 22 -6.03 -18.59 11.28
N LEU A 23 -6.24 -18.63 9.96
CA LEU A 23 -5.74 -17.66 8.99
C LEU A 23 -6.33 -16.27 9.24
N TYR A 24 -7.32 -16.19 10.13
CA TYR A 24 -7.86 -14.95 10.65
C TYR A 24 -7.01 -14.55 11.86
N PRO A 25 -6.30 -13.41 11.79
CA PRO A 25 -5.61 -12.91 12.97
C PRO A 25 -6.62 -12.82 14.11
N LYS A 26 -6.21 -13.28 15.30
CA LYS A 26 -6.96 -13.03 16.53
C LYS A 26 -7.29 -11.54 16.54
N LYS A 27 -8.53 -11.18 16.85
CA LYS A 27 -8.99 -9.79 16.99
C LYS A 27 -8.35 -9.19 18.24
N ASP A 28 -7.02 -9.06 18.24
CA ASP A 28 -6.34 -8.25 19.21
C ASP A 28 -6.83 -6.83 18.96
N LYS A 29 -7.49 -6.26 19.96
CA LYS A 29 -8.09 -4.93 19.85
C LYS A 29 -6.94 -3.96 19.56
N LEU A 30 -6.89 -3.44 18.33
CA LEU A 30 -5.91 -2.42 17.95
C LEU A 30 -5.85 -1.33 19.04
N SER A 31 -4.63 -1.03 19.46
CA SER A 31 -4.31 0.07 20.36
C SER A 31 -4.84 1.37 19.79
N SER A 32 -5.19 2.32 20.67
CA SER A 32 -5.60 3.66 20.26
C SER A 32 -4.55 4.33 19.36
N THR A 33 -3.27 4.08 19.64
CA THR A 33 -2.15 4.59 18.85
C THR A 33 -2.15 4.04 17.43
N GLU A 34 -2.33 2.73 17.26
CA GLU A 34 -2.38 2.08 15.94
C GLU A 34 -3.56 2.60 15.12
N LYS A 35 -4.72 2.81 15.75
CA LYS A 35 -5.90 3.37 15.08
C LYS A 35 -5.63 4.77 14.53
N LYS A 36 -4.95 5.62 15.31
CA LYS A 36 -4.56 6.96 14.88
C LYS A 36 -3.58 6.91 13.72
N GLN A 37 -2.58 6.04 13.79
CA GLN A 37 -1.61 5.87 12.72
C GLN A 37 -2.29 5.44 11.41
N ILE A 38 -3.12 4.40 11.46
CA ILE A 38 -3.90 3.94 10.29
C ILE A 38 -4.73 5.10 9.72
N GLN A 39 -5.37 5.90 10.57
CA GLN A 39 -6.16 7.04 10.11
C GLN A 39 -5.29 8.09 9.39
N THR A 40 -4.09 8.37 9.88
CA THR A 40 -3.12 9.25 9.22
C THR A 40 -2.69 8.68 7.87
N GLU A 41 -2.38 7.39 7.80
CA GLU A 41 -1.98 6.71 6.55
C GLU A 41 -3.09 6.79 5.49
N TYR A 42 -4.36 6.62 5.88
CA TYR A 42 -5.49 6.81 4.96
C TYR A 42 -5.60 8.26 4.45
N GLY A 43 -5.30 9.25 5.29
CA GLY A 43 -5.29 10.67 4.90
C GLY A 43 -4.19 10.98 3.90
N GLN A 44 -2.97 10.53 4.18
CA GLN A 44 -1.82 10.70 3.27
C GLN A 44 -2.06 10.00 1.93
N LEU A 45 -2.60 8.77 1.96
CA LEU A 45 -2.92 8.04 0.73
C LEU A 45 -3.99 8.77 -0.08
N GLN A 46 -4.99 9.36 0.58
CA GLN A 46 -5.99 10.18 -0.11
C GLN A 46 -5.36 11.40 -0.80
N GLU A 47 -4.46 12.11 -0.12
CA GLU A 47 -3.77 13.29 -0.67
C GLU A 47 -2.91 12.95 -1.90
N MET A 48 -2.28 11.77 -1.91
CA MET A 48 -1.44 11.32 -3.03
C MET A 48 -2.21 10.90 -4.28
N VAL A 49 -3.50 10.53 -4.14
CA VAL A 49 -4.29 9.99 -5.26
C VAL A 49 -5.12 11.10 -5.90
N PRO A 50 -4.81 11.53 -7.14
CA PRO A 50 -5.40 12.73 -7.75
C PRO A 50 -6.93 12.70 -7.86
N THR A 51 -7.51 11.51 -8.10
CA THR A 51 -8.96 11.37 -8.27
C THR A 51 -9.75 11.66 -6.99
N ILE A 52 -9.13 11.50 -5.82
CA ILE A 52 -9.78 11.61 -4.50
C ILE A 52 -9.20 12.67 -3.56
N ALA A 53 -8.05 13.27 -3.89
CA ALA A 53 -7.36 14.27 -3.06
C ALA A 53 -8.28 15.41 -2.58
N ASN A 54 -9.10 15.97 -3.47
CA ASN A 54 -9.98 17.10 -3.16
C ASN A 54 -11.39 16.70 -2.65
N ARG A 55 -11.66 15.41 -2.47
CA ARG A 55 -13.01 14.93 -2.09
C ARG A 55 -13.19 14.97 -0.57
N ARG A 56 -14.21 15.67 -0.09
CA ARG A 56 -14.49 15.82 1.36
C ARG A 56 -14.96 14.53 2.06
N ARG A 57 -15.56 13.59 1.34
CA ARG A 57 -16.13 12.36 1.90
C ARG A 57 -15.71 11.16 1.07
N VAL A 58 -14.69 10.46 1.54
CA VAL A 58 -14.15 9.25 0.90
C VAL A 58 -14.09 8.14 1.94
N THR A 59 -14.64 6.98 1.61
CA THR A 59 -14.58 5.81 2.49
C THR A 59 -13.22 5.12 2.36
N LYS A 60 -12.77 4.42 3.41
CA LYS A 60 -11.51 3.64 3.38
C LYS A 60 -11.42 2.69 2.18
N ARG A 61 -12.52 2.03 1.84
CA ARG A 61 -12.60 1.15 0.67
C ARG A 61 -12.35 1.91 -0.64
N GLN A 62 -12.93 3.11 -0.77
CA GLN A 62 -12.70 3.95 -1.93
C GLN A 62 -11.25 4.43 -1.98
N VAL A 63 -10.65 4.84 -0.86
CA VAL A 63 -9.23 5.23 -0.82
C VAL A 63 -8.35 4.11 -1.37
N VAL A 64 -8.52 2.87 -0.88
CA VAL A 64 -7.73 1.73 -1.36
C VAL A 64 -7.97 1.44 -2.83
N ARG A 65 -9.24 1.41 -3.27
CA ARG A 65 -9.58 1.12 -4.67
C ARG A 65 -8.99 2.14 -5.64
N GLU A 66 -9.12 3.42 -5.31
CA GLU A 66 -8.63 4.49 -6.18
C GLU A 66 -7.10 4.54 -6.17
N ALA A 67 -6.46 4.23 -5.03
CA ALA A 67 -5.02 4.08 -4.94
C ALA A 67 -4.49 2.94 -5.82
N THR A 68 -5.13 1.77 -5.82
CA THR A 68 -4.70 0.65 -6.69
C THR A 68 -4.83 1.00 -8.16
N LEU A 69 -5.93 1.66 -8.56
CA LEU A 69 -6.10 2.12 -9.94
C LEU A 69 -5.02 3.13 -10.35
N TYR A 70 -4.65 4.03 -9.45
CA TYR A 70 -3.61 5.00 -9.71
C TYR A 70 -2.22 4.36 -9.85
N ILE A 71 -1.91 3.34 -9.04
CA ILE A 71 -0.69 2.54 -9.18
C ILE A 71 -0.65 1.85 -10.54
N ASP A 72 -1.75 1.22 -10.97
CA ASP A 72 -1.84 0.54 -12.27
C ASP A 72 -1.64 1.51 -13.44
N GLN A 73 -2.20 2.72 -13.32
CA GLN A 73 -2.00 3.78 -14.30
C GLN A 73 -0.53 4.22 -14.36
N LEU A 74 0.10 4.50 -13.21
CA LEU A 74 1.51 4.90 -13.15
C LEU A 74 2.44 3.83 -13.72
N HIS A 75 2.17 2.55 -13.43
CA HIS A 75 2.92 1.45 -14.02
C HIS A 75 2.75 1.39 -15.55
N SER A 76 1.53 1.60 -16.04
CA SER A 76 1.26 1.62 -17.49
C SER A 76 1.98 2.78 -18.19
N GLU A 77 1.92 3.98 -17.62
CA GLU A 77 2.63 5.16 -18.15
C GLU A 77 4.15 4.98 -18.11
N LEU A 78 4.68 4.34 -17.06
CA LEU A 78 6.11 4.04 -16.96
C LEU A 78 6.55 3.04 -18.03
N LEU A 79 5.78 1.96 -18.23
CA LEU A 79 6.05 0.98 -19.27
C LEU A 79 5.96 1.59 -20.66
N GLU A 80 4.97 2.44 -20.93
CA GLU A 80 4.86 3.14 -22.20
C GLU A 80 6.09 4.02 -22.46
N LYS A 81 6.55 4.78 -21.46
CA LYS A 81 7.79 5.59 -21.56
C LYS A 81 9.03 4.73 -21.78
N LEU A 82 9.11 3.57 -21.15
CA LEU A 82 10.21 2.62 -21.34
C LEU A 82 10.22 2.08 -22.78
N HIS A 83 9.07 1.62 -23.28
CA HIS A 83 8.91 1.15 -24.65
C HIS A 83 9.23 2.24 -25.67
N HIS A 84 8.75 3.47 -25.46
CA HIS A 84 9.02 4.60 -26.33
C HIS A 84 10.52 4.94 -26.41
N ASN A 85 11.24 4.74 -25.31
CA ASN A 85 12.68 4.96 -25.23
C ASN A 85 13.51 3.75 -25.69
N GLY A 86 12.88 2.74 -26.32
CA GLY A 86 13.56 1.58 -26.90
C GLY A 86 13.93 0.49 -25.89
N PHE A 87 13.37 0.51 -24.69
CA PHE A 87 13.56 -0.54 -23.70
C PHE A 87 12.46 -1.60 -23.89
N SER A 88 12.79 -2.70 -24.54
CA SER A 88 11.96 -3.91 -24.56
C SER A 88 12.29 -4.84 -23.39
N ASP A 89 11.29 -5.58 -22.90
CA ASP A 89 11.26 -6.40 -21.68
C ASP A 89 12.42 -7.39 -21.45
N PHE A 90 13.33 -7.61 -22.41
CA PHE A 90 14.33 -8.67 -22.39
C PHE A 90 15.82 -8.23 -22.36
N ASP A 91 16.16 -6.95 -22.54
CA ASP A 91 17.57 -6.51 -22.51
C ASP A 91 17.75 -5.12 -21.85
N MET A 92 17.59 -5.09 -20.52
CA MET A 92 17.96 -3.91 -19.74
C MET A 92 19.46 -3.93 -19.43
N ASN A 93 20.27 -3.28 -20.30
CA ASN A 93 21.65 -2.93 -19.96
C ASN A 93 21.64 -1.87 -18.85
N LEU A 94 22.43 -2.08 -17.79
CA LEU A 94 22.54 -1.21 -16.61
C LEU A 94 22.85 0.26 -16.98
N ASN A 95 23.62 0.48 -18.05
CA ASN A 95 23.94 1.82 -18.55
C ASN A 95 22.73 2.53 -19.16
N SER A 96 21.88 1.78 -19.86
CA SER A 96 20.66 2.32 -20.45
C SER A 96 19.65 2.70 -19.35
N LEU A 97 19.54 1.89 -18.29
CA LEU A 97 18.71 2.20 -17.12
C LEU A 97 19.20 3.46 -16.38
N ASN A 98 20.51 3.59 -16.16
CA ASN A 98 21.09 4.78 -15.53
C ASN A 98 20.81 6.06 -16.32
N ASN A 99 20.96 6.02 -17.65
CA ASN A 99 20.67 7.17 -18.51
C ASN A 99 19.18 7.54 -18.51
N LEU A 100 18.28 6.55 -18.45
CA LEU A 100 16.85 6.80 -18.31
C LEU A 100 16.53 7.50 -16.99
N VAL A 101 17.07 7.01 -15.86
CA VAL A 101 16.85 7.62 -14.55
C VAL A 101 17.36 9.06 -14.53
N ILE A 102 18.54 9.32 -15.10
CA ILE A 102 19.11 10.67 -15.23
C ILE A 102 18.18 11.59 -16.04
N ASN A 103 17.70 11.13 -17.19
CA ASN A 103 16.80 11.91 -18.05
C ASN A 103 15.44 12.16 -17.37
N LEU A 104 14.88 11.17 -16.65
CA LEU A 104 13.64 11.34 -15.91
C LEU A 104 13.82 12.31 -14.72
N MET A 105 14.96 12.29 -14.03
CA MET A 105 15.23 13.22 -12.94
C MET A 105 15.43 14.67 -13.43
N GLN A 106 16.05 14.86 -14.60
CA GLN A 106 16.29 16.19 -15.17
C GLN A 106 14.99 16.88 -15.63
N ASN A 107 14.09 16.14 -16.27
CA ASN A 107 12.81 16.70 -16.75
C ASN A 107 11.84 17.13 -15.63
N ASN A 108 12.03 16.66 -14.39
CA ASN A 108 11.20 17.05 -13.25
C ASN A 108 11.70 18.32 -12.53
N LEU A 109 12.88 18.86 -12.88
CA LEU A 109 13.44 20.07 -12.25
C LEU A 109 12.97 21.37 -12.91
N ASP A 110 12.43 21.33 -14.13
CA ASP A 110 12.03 22.53 -14.89
C ASP A 110 10.65 23.11 -14.53
N LEU A 111 9.88 22.48 -13.63
CA LEU A 111 8.58 22.98 -13.17
C LEU A 111 8.66 24.07 -12.07
N ASN A 112 9.86 24.39 -11.57
CA ASN A 112 10.09 25.38 -10.52
C ASN A 112 10.65 26.72 -11.01
N LYS A 113 10.51 27.07 -12.30
CA LYS A 113 10.87 28.41 -12.78
C LYS A 113 9.68 29.36 -12.57
N PRO A 114 9.70 30.28 -11.58
CA PRO A 114 8.64 31.27 -11.44
C PRO A 114 8.61 32.13 -12.70
N SER A 115 7.45 32.17 -13.34
CA SER A 115 7.16 33.07 -14.46
C SER A 115 7.33 34.50 -13.95
N ASN A 116 8.37 35.17 -14.41
CA ASN A 116 8.67 36.54 -14.05
C ASN A 116 7.50 37.43 -14.49
N THR A 117 6.82 38.02 -13.52
CA THR A 117 5.66 38.89 -13.69
C THR A 117 6.00 40.08 -14.60
N PHE A 118 5.26 40.21 -15.70
CA PHE A 118 5.17 41.41 -16.52
C PHE A 118 4.80 42.61 -15.63
N VAL A 119 5.71 43.59 -15.52
CA VAL A 119 5.39 44.93 -15.03
C VAL A 119 5.36 45.84 -16.25
N ASN A 120 4.15 46.19 -16.71
CA ASN A 120 3.93 47.28 -17.65
C ASN A 120 4.22 48.61 -16.93
N LYS A 121 5.00 49.49 -17.57
CA LYS A 121 5.03 50.93 -17.29
C LYS A 121 4.35 51.66 -18.44
#